data_AF-W5WHY8-F1
#
_entry.id   AF-W5WHY8-F1
#
_cell.length_a   1.000
_cell.length_b   1.000
_cell.length_c   1.000
_cell.angle_alpha   90.00
_cell.angle_beta   90.00
_cell.angle_gamma   90.00
#
_symmetry.space_group_name_H-M   'P 1'
#
loop_
_entity.id
_entity.type
_entity.pdbx_description
1 polymer ?
#
loop_
_entity_poly.entity_id
_entity_poly.type
_entity_poly.pdbx_seq_one_letter_code
_entity_poly.pdbx_strand_id
1 'polypeptide(L)'
;MHKWFLRAAVVAAVGFGLPTLIATTAQAAAVAAPTPRAPLAPPLAEDRSYRTWRVEDYVEAWERYHGREMTEDERENLARGCIGVTVVNLNREDLSNPPLNLSFGSLRTAEAVQAALNKIVDTHPSPAQYEAAVAKDPILKRLKNVVKALPSWIDSAKLKASIFSKRFYSWQNPDWSEERAHTTYRPDRETDQVDMSTYRYRARPGYVNFDYGWFDQDTNTWWHANHEEPRMVVYQSTLRHYSRPLQDFDEQVFTVAFAKKD
;
A
#
# COMPACT_ATOMS: atom_id res chain seq x y z
N MET A 1 87.17 -41.87 -13.27
CA MET A 1 87.05 -40.44 -13.62
C MET A 1 86.30 -40.31 -14.94
N HIS A 2 85.47 -39.28 -15.05
CA HIS A 2 84.45 -39.02 -16.08
C HIS A 2 84.93 -39.04 -17.54
N LYS A 3 84.02 -39.36 -18.48
CA LYS A 3 83.40 -38.37 -19.41
C LYS A 3 82.30 -39.01 -20.29
N TRP A 4 81.12 -38.40 -20.25
CA TRP A 4 79.93 -38.69 -21.06
C TRP A 4 79.92 -37.83 -22.34
N PHE A 5 79.36 -38.36 -23.42
CA PHE A 5 79.15 -37.68 -24.70
C PHE A 5 77.85 -36.85 -24.72
N LEU A 6 77.93 -35.64 -25.30
CA LEU A 6 76.82 -34.75 -25.63
C LEU A 6 75.89 -35.36 -26.70
N ARG A 7 74.58 -35.14 -26.55
CA ARG A 7 73.62 -35.13 -27.66
C ARG A 7 73.00 -33.75 -27.76
N ALA A 8 73.03 -33.18 -28.97
CA ALA A 8 72.36 -31.94 -29.33
C ALA A 8 70.87 -32.20 -29.58
N ALA A 9 70.00 -31.31 -29.10
CA ALA A 9 68.58 -31.31 -29.39
C ALA A 9 68.24 -30.10 -30.29
N VAL A 10 67.53 -30.38 -31.39
CA VAL A 10 66.95 -29.41 -32.31
C VAL A 10 65.57 -29.01 -31.75
N VAL A 11 65.34 -27.71 -31.54
CA VAL A 11 64.04 -27.16 -31.13
C VAL A 11 63.34 -26.60 -32.38
N ALA A 12 62.18 -27.17 -32.72
CA ALA A 12 61.27 -26.63 -33.72
C ALA A 12 60.30 -25.65 -33.06
N ALA A 13 60.24 -24.41 -33.57
CA ALA A 13 59.28 -23.39 -33.16
C ALA A 13 58.00 -23.51 -34.00
N VAL A 14 56.86 -23.78 -33.35
CA VAL A 14 55.52 -23.73 -33.95
C VAL A 14 54.84 -22.47 -33.43
N GLY A 15 54.54 -21.53 -34.33
CA GLY A 15 53.83 -20.30 -34.04
C GLY A 15 52.33 -20.53 -33.87
N PHE A 16 51.78 -20.07 -32.74
CA PHE A 16 50.34 -19.96 -32.53
C PHE A 16 49.87 -18.55 -32.94
N GLY A 17 49.01 -18.48 -33.97
CA GLY A 17 48.26 -17.26 -34.30
C GLY A 17 47.02 -17.16 -33.39
N LEU A 18 46.92 -16.07 -32.64
CA LEU A 18 45.72 -15.72 -31.86
C LEU A 18 44.72 -14.96 -32.75
N PRO A 19 43.41 -15.29 -32.73
CA PRO A 19 42.40 -14.50 -33.39
C PRO A 19 42.04 -13.27 -32.55
N THR A 20 42.04 -12.11 -33.21
CA THR A 20 41.63 -10.82 -32.63
C THR A 20 40.10 -10.80 -32.46
N LEU A 21 39.61 -10.90 -31.22
CA LEU A 21 38.21 -10.67 -30.89
C LEU A 21 37.92 -9.17 -30.90
N ILE A 22 37.08 -8.71 -31.83
CA ILE A 22 36.53 -7.35 -31.84
C ILE A 22 35.41 -7.31 -30.80
N ALA A 23 35.67 -6.66 -29.66
CA ALA A 23 34.66 -6.39 -28.65
C ALA A 23 33.79 -5.21 -29.10
N THR A 24 32.61 -5.48 -29.65
CA THR A 24 31.53 -4.48 -29.78
C THR A 24 30.93 -4.21 -28.41
N THR A 25 31.30 -3.10 -27.79
CA THR A 25 30.65 -2.56 -26.60
C THR A 25 29.35 -1.87 -27.01
N ALA A 26 28.23 -2.59 -26.90
CA ALA A 26 26.91 -1.99 -26.96
C ALA A 26 26.71 -1.15 -25.69
N GLN A 27 26.76 0.17 -25.82
CA GLN A 27 26.48 1.09 -24.74
C GLN A 27 24.96 1.09 -24.50
N ALA A 28 24.50 0.32 -23.51
CA ALA A 28 23.13 0.38 -23.03
C ALA A 28 22.86 1.79 -22.52
N ALA A 29 21.97 2.53 -23.19
CA ALA A 29 21.50 3.82 -22.71
C ALA A 29 20.82 3.59 -21.36
N ALA A 30 21.39 4.16 -20.30
CA ALA A 30 20.78 4.17 -18.99
C ALA A 30 19.45 4.92 -19.09
N VAL A 31 18.34 4.20 -18.92
CA VAL A 31 17.02 4.81 -18.77
C VAL A 31 17.08 5.65 -17.51
N ALA A 32 16.99 6.97 -17.66
CA ALA A 32 16.97 7.88 -16.52
C ALA A 32 15.81 7.50 -15.60
N ALA A 33 16.10 7.33 -14.31
CA ALA A 33 15.06 7.08 -13.32
C ALA A 33 14.06 8.26 -13.34
N PRO A 34 12.74 7.97 -13.29
CA PRO A 34 11.73 9.03 -13.26
C PRO A 34 11.98 9.96 -12.07
N THR A 35 11.85 11.26 -12.31
CA THR A 35 11.99 12.29 -11.26
C THR A 35 10.93 12.03 -10.18
N PRO A 36 11.29 12.05 -8.88
CA PRO A 36 10.32 11.88 -7.81
C PRO A 36 9.23 12.94 -7.90
N ARG A 37 7.97 12.52 -7.86
CA ARG A 37 6.83 13.42 -7.79
C ARG A 37 6.90 14.21 -6.48
N ALA A 38 6.60 15.51 -6.51
CA ALA A 38 6.46 16.29 -5.28
C ALA A 38 5.31 15.72 -4.42
N PRO A 39 5.43 15.69 -3.09
CA PRO A 39 4.39 15.15 -2.20
C PRO A 39 3.13 16.03 -2.21
N LEU A 40 1.99 15.47 -1.82
CA LEU A 40 0.69 16.17 -1.78
C LEU A 40 0.73 17.39 -0.85
N ALA A 41 1.40 17.24 0.29
CA ALA A 41 1.66 18.32 1.23
C ALA A 41 3.08 18.17 1.81
N PRO A 42 3.66 19.23 2.39
CA PRO A 42 4.89 19.08 3.17
C PRO A 42 4.66 18.21 4.41
N PRO A 43 5.72 17.59 4.98
CA PRO A 43 5.62 16.88 6.24
C PRO A 43 5.14 17.80 7.38
N LEU A 44 4.74 17.19 8.50
CA LEU A 44 4.48 17.91 9.73
C LEU A 44 5.79 18.44 10.33
N ALA A 45 5.74 19.60 10.99
CA ALA A 45 6.86 20.06 11.80
C ALA A 45 7.11 19.08 12.97
N GLU A 46 8.35 19.02 13.47
CA GLU A 46 8.76 18.05 14.50
C GLU A 46 7.92 18.12 15.79
N ASP A 47 7.40 19.30 16.13
CA ASP A 47 6.57 19.57 17.31
C ASP A 47 5.05 19.43 17.03
N ARG A 48 4.64 19.11 15.79
CA ARG A 48 3.23 19.06 15.39
C ARG A 48 2.72 17.62 15.28
N SER A 49 1.66 17.33 16.04
CA SER A 49 0.96 16.06 15.97
C SER A 49 -0.01 15.95 14.79
N TYR A 50 -0.54 17.09 14.32
CA TYR A 50 -1.45 17.19 13.20
C TYR A 50 -1.42 18.59 12.55
N ARG A 51 -1.93 18.68 11.32
CA ARG A 51 -2.23 19.90 10.57
C ARG A 51 -3.68 19.80 10.07
N THR A 52 -4.42 20.89 10.14
CA THR A 52 -5.79 21.01 9.61
C THR A 52 -5.80 21.66 8.25
N TRP A 53 -6.73 21.25 7.42
CA TRP A 53 -6.93 21.74 6.06
C TRP A 53 -8.40 22.08 5.86
N ARG A 54 -8.69 23.24 5.26
CA ARG A 54 -10.00 23.46 4.64
C ARG A 54 -10.14 22.48 3.47
N VAL A 55 -11.36 22.04 3.19
CA VAL A 55 -11.61 21.10 2.09
C VAL A 55 -11.13 21.68 0.76
N GLU A 56 -11.40 22.97 0.49
CA GLU A 56 -10.93 23.66 -0.72
C GLU A 56 -9.39 23.59 -0.85
N ASP A 57 -8.65 23.96 0.20
CA ASP A 57 -7.17 23.94 0.20
C ASP A 57 -6.62 22.50 0.01
N TYR A 58 -7.32 21.50 0.58
CA TYR A 58 -6.98 20.10 0.40
C TYR A 58 -7.21 19.65 -1.05
N VAL A 59 -8.33 20.03 -1.66
CA VAL A 59 -8.63 19.68 -3.05
C VAL A 59 -7.59 20.30 -3.98
N GLU A 60 -7.23 21.57 -3.81
CA GLU A 60 -6.19 22.18 -4.65
C GLU A 60 -4.83 21.47 -4.51
N ALA A 61 -4.47 21.05 -3.29
CA ALA A 61 -3.25 20.28 -3.04
C ALA A 61 -3.32 18.90 -3.69
N TRP A 62 -4.47 18.24 -3.59
CA TRP A 62 -4.75 16.96 -4.21
C TRP A 62 -4.65 17.06 -5.74
N GLU A 63 -5.24 18.07 -6.37
CA GLU A 63 -5.22 18.28 -7.82
C GLU A 63 -3.81 18.57 -8.34
N ARG A 64 -3.03 19.38 -7.61
CA ARG A 64 -1.62 19.62 -7.92
C ARG A 64 -0.80 18.34 -7.83
N TYR A 65 -1.05 17.52 -6.81
CA TYR A 65 -0.40 16.23 -6.68
C TYR A 65 -0.79 15.35 -7.87
N HIS A 66 -2.08 15.03 -8.01
CA HIS A 66 -2.63 14.12 -9.01
C HIS A 66 -2.49 14.59 -10.47
N GLY A 67 -2.19 15.88 -10.71
CA GLY A 67 -1.97 16.44 -12.04
C GLY A 67 -3.26 16.57 -12.86
N ARG A 68 -4.41 16.57 -12.20
CA ARG A 68 -5.74 16.69 -12.80
C ARG A 68 -6.73 17.31 -11.82
N GLU A 69 -7.83 17.82 -12.34
CA GLU A 69 -8.96 18.29 -11.54
C GLU A 69 -9.66 17.13 -10.84
N MET A 70 -10.18 17.39 -9.64
CA MET A 70 -11.06 16.47 -8.93
C MET A 70 -12.46 16.55 -9.55
N THR A 71 -12.95 15.42 -10.02
CA THR A 71 -14.27 15.32 -10.66
C THR A 71 -15.41 15.55 -9.66
N GLU A 72 -16.61 15.83 -10.15
CA GLU A 72 -17.80 15.99 -9.30
C GLU A 72 -18.07 14.73 -8.45
N ASP A 73 -18.00 13.54 -9.04
CA ASP A 73 -18.18 12.27 -8.31
C ASP A 73 -17.13 12.09 -7.19
N GLU A 74 -15.90 12.57 -7.41
CA GLU A 74 -14.85 12.55 -6.39
C GLU A 74 -15.09 13.58 -5.29
N ARG A 75 -15.58 14.78 -5.63
CA ARG A 75 -15.97 15.81 -4.66
C ARG A 75 -17.14 15.34 -3.80
N GLU A 76 -18.15 14.72 -4.41
CA GLU A 76 -19.27 14.09 -3.69
C GLU A 76 -18.79 12.98 -2.76
N ASN A 77 -17.85 12.15 -3.21
CA ASN A 77 -17.26 11.13 -2.37
C ASN A 77 -16.44 11.74 -1.22
N LEU A 78 -15.63 12.76 -1.49
CA LEU A 78 -14.82 13.45 -0.50
C LEU A 78 -15.70 14.05 0.61
N ALA A 79 -16.83 14.65 0.24
CA ALA A 79 -17.79 15.28 1.15
C ALA A 79 -18.40 14.30 2.18
N ARG A 80 -18.15 12.99 2.07
CA ARG A 80 -18.57 11.98 3.05
C ARG A 80 -17.64 11.91 4.28
N GLY A 81 -16.67 12.81 4.40
CA GLY A 81 -15.78 12.90 5.55
C GLY A 81 -14.58 11.95 5.45
N CYS A 82 -14.20 11.33 6.58
CA CYS A 82 -12.97 10.52 6.67
C CYS A 82 -12.94 9.37 5.66
N ILE A 83 -14.09 8.72 5.42
CA ILE A 83 -14.22 7.66 4.42
C ILE A 83 -13.99 8.18 3.00
N GLY A 84 -14.42 9.41 2.71
CA GLY A 84 -14.29 10.08 1.43
C GLY A 84 -12.84 10.27 1.02
N VAL A 85 -12.01 10.76 1.95
CA VAL A 85 -10.55 10.92 1.76
C VAL A 85 -9.91 9.60 1.30
N THR A 86 -10.28 8.48 1.92
CA THR A 86 -9.75 7.17 1.52
C THR A 86 -10.30 6.70 0.17
N VAL A 87 -11.60 6.87 -0.09
CA VAL A 87 -12.24 6.44 -1.35
C VAL A 87 -11.63 7.17 -2.55
N VAL A 88 -11.49 8.50 -2.48
CA VAL A 88 -10.94 9.30 -3.57
C VAL A 88 -9.48 8.90 -3.86
N ASN A 89 -8.68 8.64 -2.82
CA ASN A 89 -7.29 8.21 -2.99
C ASN A 89 -7.13 6.76 -3.48
N LEU A 90 -8.17 5.92 -3.37
CA LEU A 90 -8.20 4.62 -4.05
C LEU A 90 -8.42 4.75 -5.56
N ASN A 91 -8.97 5.89 -6.03
CA ASN A 91 -9.17 6.21 -7.45
C ASN A 91 -9.88 5.09 -8.23
N ARG A 92 -10.96 4.56 -7.64
CA ARG A 92 -11.66 3.36 -8.12
C ARG A 92 -13.17 3.56 -8.13
N GLU A 93 -13.73 3.68 -9.33
CA GLU A 93 -15.17 3.89 -9.56
C GLU A 93 -16.05 2.71 -9.10
N ASP A 94 -15.46 1.51 -8.97
CA ASP A 94 -16.17 0.32 -8.51
C ASP A 94 -16.34 0.26 -6.98
N LEU A 95 -15.84 1.26 -6.24
CA LEU A 95 -15.85 1.29 -4.78
C LEU A 95 -16.66 2.49 -4.24
N SER A 96 -17.77 2.20 -3.59
CA SER A 96 -18.46 3.18 -2.75
C SER A 96 -17.91 3.23 -1.33
N ASN A 97 -17.27 2.17 -0.84
CA ASN A 97 -16.63 2.11 0.48
C ASN A 97 -15.23 1.48 0.35
N PRO A 98 -14.26 1.85 1.19
CA PRO A 98 -12.95 1.21 1.19
C PRO A 98 -13.08 -0.30 1.51
N PRO A 99 -12.52 -1.19 0.68
CA PRO A 99 -12.65 -2.64 0.86
C PRO A 99 -11.85 -3.10 2.08
N LEU A 100 -12.44 -3.94 2.93
CA LEU A 100 -11.84 -4.40 4.18
C LEU A 100 -11.26 -5.82 4.10
N ASN A 101 -11.07 -6.33 2.88
CA ASN A 101 -10.70 -7.73 2.61
C ASN A 101 -9.37 -8.16 3.24
N LEU A 102 -8.39 -7.26 3.26
CA LEU A 102 -7.02 -7.50 3.74
C LEU A 102 -6.70 -6.53 4.88
N SER A 103 -7.35 -6.76 6.03
CA SER A 103 -7.18 -5.95 7.25
C SER A 103 -6.28 -6.69 8.24
N PHE A 104 -5.38 -5.96 8.89
CA PHE A 104 -4.36 -6.50 9.79
C PHE A 104 -4.32 -5.73 11.11
N GLY A 105 -3.89 -6.40 12.19
CA GLY A 105 -3.75 -5.79 13.51
C GLY A 105 -2.62 -4.76 13.62
N SER A 106 -1.61 -4.85 12.74
CA SER A 106 -0.45 -3.96 12.78
C SER A 106 -0.06 -3.37 11.42
N LEU A 107 0.48 -2.14 11.44
CA LEU A 107 0.97 -1.44 10.26
C LEU A 107 2.08 -2.23 9.54
N ARG A 108 3.00 -2.81 10.31
CA ARG A 108 4.14 -3.56 9.76
C ARG A 108 3.70 -4.77 8.92
N THR A 109 2.64 -5.48 9.33
CA THR A 109 2.08 -6.56 8.51
C THR A 109 1.47 -6.00 7.22
N ALA A 110 0.71 -4.90 7.32
CA ALA A 110 0.14 -4.24 6.14
C ALA A 110 1.22 -3.78 5.15
N GLU A 111 2.34 -3.22 5.62
CA GLU A 111 3.50 -2.84 4.80
C GLU A 111 4.15 -4.05 4.10
N ALA A 112 4.33 -5.17 4.81
CA ALA A 112 4.87 -6.39 4.21
C ALA A 112 3.95 -6.96 3.12
N VAL A 113 2.63 -6.94 3.36
CA VAL A 113 1.61 -7.38 2.40
C VAL A 113 1.53 -6.42 1.21
N GLN A 114 1.60 -5.12 1.45
CA GLN A 114 1.66 -4.10 0.40
C GLN A 114 2.85 -4.35 -0.53
N ALA A 115 4.05 -4.56 0.04
CA ALA A 115 5.26 -4.83 -0.72
C ALA A 115 5.15 -6.11 -1.55
N ALA A 116 4.61 -7.19 -0.97
CA ALA A 116 4.40 -8.45 -1.69
C ALA A 116 3.40 -8.31 -2.85
N LEU A 117 2.29 -7.60 -2.64
CA LEU A 117 1.30 -7.34 -3.68
C LEU A 117 1.85 -6.47 -4.81
N ASN A 118 2.55 -5.38 -4.48
CA ASN A 118 3.20 -4.52 -5.47
C ASN A 118 4.20 -5.30 -6.33
N LYS A 119 5.05 -6.12 -5.70
CA LYS A 119 5.98 -6.99 -6.42
C LYS A 119 5.30 -7.91 -7.44
N ILE A 120 4.09 -8.41 -7.14
CA ILE A 120 3.33 -9.25 -8.08
C ILE A 120 2.72 -8.40 -9.20
N VAL A 121 2.05 -7.28 -8.89
CA VAL A 121 1.39 -6.48 -9.94
C VAL A 121 2.38 -5.75 -10.85
N ASP A 122 3.61 -5.50 -10.40
CA ASP A 122 4.69 -4.95 -11.21
C ASP A 122 5.14 -5.89 -12.35
N THR A 123 4.75 -7.18 -12.32
CA THR A 123 4.96 -8.10 -13.45
C THR A 123 3.81 -8.08 -14.47
N HIS A 124 2.84 -7.18 -14.30
CA HIS A 124 1.64 -7.02 -15.13
C HIS A 124 0.86 -8.33 -15.35
N PRO A 125 0.52 -9.08 -14.28
CA PRO A 125 -0.18 -10.34 -14.41
C PRO A 125 -1.63 -10.16 -14.90
N SER A 126 -2.12 -11.08 -15.71
CA SER A 126 -3.56 -11.32 -15.85
C SER A 126 -4.17 -11.81 -14.52
N PRO A 127 -5.51 -11.76 -14.34
CA PRO A 127 -6.14 -12.25 -13.11
C PRO A 127 -5.76 -13.69 -12.73
N ALA A 128 -5.68 -14.60 -13.70
CA ALA A 128 -5.28 -15.99 -13.47
C ALA A 128 -3.79 -16.12 -13.07
N GLN A 129 -2.91 -15.32 -13.68
CA GLN A 129 -1.49 -15.29 -13.31
C GLN A 129 -1.29 -14.69 -11.92
N TYR A 130 -2.08 -13.68 -11.55
CA TYR A 130 -2.07 -13.10 -10.21
C TYR A 130 -2.45 -14.13 -9.16
N GLU A 131 -3.55 -14.86 -9.36
CA GLU A 131 -3.96 -15.93 -8.44
C GLU A 131 -2.87 -16.99 -8.28
N ALA A 132 -2.25 -17.43 -9.38
CA ALA A 132 -1.15 -18.38 -9.35
C ALA A 132 0.10 -17.84 -8.63
N ALA A 133 0.40 -16.54 -8.75
CA ALA A 133 1.51 -15.90 -8.06
C ALA A 133 1.24 -15.77 -6.55
N VAL A 134 0.02 -15.36 -6.18
CA VAL A 134 -0.45 -15.28 -4.78
C VAL A 134 -0.32 -16.63 -4.09
N ALA A 135 -0.69 -17.73 -4.75
CA ALA A 135 -0.60 -19.08 -4.18
C ALA A 135 0.86 -19.53 -3.88
N LYS A 136 1.85 -18.89 -4.52
CA LYS A 136 3.28 -19.22 -4.36
C LYS A 136 4.00 -18.29 -3.38
N ASP A 137 3.51 -17.08 -3.17
CA ASP A 137 4.13 -16.11 -2.28
C ASP A 137 4.09 -16.58 -0.81
N PRO A 138 5.21 -16.51 -0.07
CA PRO A 138 5.29 -17.05 1.29
C PRO A 138 4.38 -16.34 2.31
N ILE A 139 4.05 -15.06 2.09
CA ILE A 139 3.16 -14.28 2.94
C ILE A 139 1.72 -14.45 2.43
N LEU A 140 1.47 -14.14 1.17
CA LEU A 140 0.11 -13.99 0.65
C LEU A 140 -0.67 -15.30 0.58
N LYS A 141 -0.01 -16.44 0.35
CA LYS A 141 -0.69 -17.76 0.29
C LYS A 141 -1.38 -18.17 1.60
N ARG A 142 -1.00 -17.55 2.72
CA ARG A 142 -1.55 -17.83 4.06
C ARG A 142 -2.75 -16.94 4.39
N LEU A 143 -3.02 -15.93 3.56
CA LEU A 143 -4.03 -14.92 3.83
C LEU A 143 -5.36 -15.26 3.15
N LYS A 144 -6.45 -14.89 3.81
CA LYS A 144 -7.79 -14.94 3.23
C LYS A 144 -8.00 -13.74 2.31
N ASN A 145 -8.86 -13.91 1.31
CA ASN A 145 -9.38 -12.84 0.43
C ASN A 145 -8.37 -12.13 -0.51
N VAL A 146 -7.13 -12.61 -0.65
CA VAL A 146 -6.12 -11.95 -1.52
C VAL A 146 -6.54 -11.94 -3.00
N VAL A 147 -7.09 -13.06 -3.48
CA VAL A 147 -7.60 -13.16 -4.86
C VAL A 147 -8.78 -12.23 -5.08
N LYS A 148 -9.70 -12.16 -4.11
CA LYS A 148 -10.88 -11.28 -4.14
C LYS A 148 -10.51 -9.78 -4.13
N ALA A 149 -9.35 -9.41 -3.61
CA ALA A 149 -8.93 -8.01 -3.53
C ALA A 149 -8.60 -7.40 -4.91
N LEU A 150 -8.27 -8.23 -5.91
CA LEU A 150 -7.91 -7.76 -7.24
C LEU A 150 -9.15 -7.30 -8.03
N PRO A 151 -9.23 -6.04 -8.48
CA PRO A 151 -10.24 -5.61 -9.45
C PRO A 151 -9.90 -6.17 -10.84
N SER A 152 -10.52 -7.28 -11.24
CA SER A 152 -10.22 -7.96 -12.49
C SER A 152 -10.46 -7.13 -13.76
N TRP A 153 -11.22 -6.05 -13.66
CA TRP A 153 -11.52 -5.12 -14.75
C TRP A 153 -10.45 -4.04 -14.96
N ILE A 154 -9.54 -3.85 -13.99
CA ILE A 154 -8.41 -2.92 -14.11
C ILE A 154 -7.16 -3.72 -14.48
N ASP A 155 -6.51 -3.31 -15.56
CA ASP A 155 -5.20 -3.84 -15.92
C ASP A 155 -4.19 -3.67 -14.77
N SER A 156 -3.49 -4.75 -14.40
CA SER A 156 -2.64 -4.77 -13.21
C SER A 156 -1.47 -3.79 -13.27
N ALA A 157 -1.01 -3.37 -14.46
CA ALA A 157 0.02 -2.33 -14.59
C ALA A 157 -0.46 -0.98 -14.02
N LYS A 158 -1.78 -0.74 -14.01
CA LYS A 158 -2.43 0.46 -13.47
C LYS A 158 -2.72 0.35 -11.97
N LEU A 159 -2.34 -0.73 -11.31
CA LEU A 159 -2.62 -0.93 -9.89
C LEU A 159 -1.38 -0.68 -9.03
N LYS A 160 -1.63 -0.17 -7.81
CA LYS A 160 -0.68 -0.17 -6.69
C LYS A 160 -1.41 -0.59 -5.41
N ALA A 161 -0.81 -1.45 -4.61
CA ALA A 161 -1.26 -1.71 -3.26
C ALA A 161 -0.98 -0.47 -2.40
N SER A 162 -2.01 0.00 -1.71
CA SER A 162 -1.98 1.17 -0.83
C SER A 162 -2.53 0.79 0.55
N ILE A 163 -2.16 1.56 1.56
CA ILE A 163 -2.56 1.31 2.95
C ILE A 163 -3.47 2.43 3.43
N PHE A 164 -4.53 2.05 4.14
CA PHE A 164 -5.27 2.94 5.02
C PHE A 164 -5.49 2.25 6.36
N SER A 165 -5.91 2.98 7.38
CA SER A 165 -6.26 2.44 8.68
C SER A 165 -7.69 2.79 8.99
N LYS A 166 -8.42 1.85 9.59
CA LYS A 166 -9.79 2.03 10.03
C LYS A 166 -9.88 1.86 11.54
N ARG A 167 -10.48 2.82 12.22
CA ARG A 167 -10.86 2.74 13.64
C ARG A 167 -12.36 2.52 13.75
N PHE A 168 -12.79 1.64 14.64
CA PHE A 168 -14.20 1.27 14.76
C PHE A 168 -14.52 0.67 16.13
N TYR A 169 -15.81 0.39 16.34
CA TYR A 169 -16.34 -0.21 17.56
C TYR A 169 -16.52 -1.73 17.43
N SER A 170 -16.03 -2.52 18.38
CA SER A 170 -16.05 -4.00 18.34
C SER A 170 -17.46 -4.60 18.44
N TRP A 171 -18.39 -3.96 19.16
CA TRP A 171 -19.72 -4.53 19.42
C TRP A 171 -20.67 -4.29 18.24
N GLN A 172 -20.43 -4.96 17.11
CA GLN A 172 -21.14 -4.74 15.85
C GLN A 172 -22.56 -5.33 15.78
N ASN A 173 -22.93 -6.17 16.75
CA ASN A 173 -24.29 -6.67 16.91
C ASN A 173 -24.73 -6.56 18.39
N PRO A 174 -25.83 -5.85 18.72
CA PRO A 174 -26.30 -5.71 20.11
C PRO A 174 -26.55 -7.04 20.83
N ASP A 175 -26.81 -8.12 20.09
CA ASP A 175 -27.09 -9.44 20.66
C ASP A 175 -25.81 -10.23 21.03
N TRP A 176 -24.63 -9.71 20.72
CA TRP A 176 -23.37 -10.34 21.14
C TRP A 176 -23.15 -10.19 22.64
N SER A 177 -22.56 -11.21 23.26
CA SER A 177 -21.94 -11.05 24.56
C SER A 177 -20.71 -10.14 24.47
N GLU A 178 -20.32 -9.55 25.60
CA GLU A 178 -19.09 -8.77 25.73
C GLU A 178 -17.86 -9.57 25.27
N GLU A 179 -17.73 -10.84 25.69
CA GLU A 179 -16.65 -11.72 25.25
C GLU A 179 -16.59 -11.84 23.73
N ARG A 180 -17.74 -12.03 23.08
CA ARG A 180 -17.81 -12.14 21.62
C ARG A 180 -17.39 -10.84 20.95
N ALA A 181 -17.86 -9.69 21.45
CA ALA A 181 -17.45 -8.38 20.91
C ALA A 181 -15.93 -8.21 20.94
N HIS A 182 -15.29 -8.49 22.09
CA HIS A 182 -13.85 -8.28 22.29
C HIS A 182 -12.92 -9.39 21.76
N THR A 183 -13.48 -10.43 21.16
CA THR A 183 -12.70 -11.52 20.54
C THR A 183 -12.90 -11.60 19.03
N THR A 184 -14.00 -11.07 18.49
CA THR A 184 -14.35 -11.18 17.07
C THR A 184 -13.31 -10.55 16.15
N TYR A 185 -12.73 -9.40 16.53
CA TYR A 185 -11.77 -8.66 15.71
C TYR A 185 -10.32 -8.83 16.15
N ARG A 186 -10.03 -9.85 16.96
CA ARG A 186 -8.65 -10.14 17.33
C ARG A 186 -7.86 -10.61 16.11
N PRO A 187 -6.64 -10.08 15.89
CA PRO A 187 -5.77 -10.55 14.83
C PRO A 187 -5.46 -12.04 14.99
N ASP A 188 -5.43 -12.74 13.87
CA ASP A 188 -4.90 -14.10 13.82
C ASP A 188 -3.45 -14.12 14.33
N ARG A 189 -3.12 -15.09 15.19
CA ARG A 189 -1.81 -15.10 15.88
C ARG A 189 -0.63 -15.39 14.95
N GLU A 190 -0.86 -15.96 13.77
CA GLU A 190 0.22 -16.33 12.86
C GLU A 190 0.35 -15.40 11.64
N THR A 191 -0.74 -14.75 11.25
CA THR A 191 -0.83 -13.92 10.04
C THR A 191 -1.15 -12.46 10.35
N ASP A 192 -1.52 -12.15 11.59
CA ASP A 192 -1.98 -10.82 12.03
C ASP A 192 -3.20 -10.31 11.23
N GLN A 193 -3.87 -11.18 10.47
CA GLN A 193 -5.07 -10.84 9.71
C GLN A 193 -6.28 -10.76 10.63
N VAL A 194 -7.09 -9.72 10.46
CA VAL A 194 -8.35 -9.50 11.19
C VAL A 194 -9.52 -9.83 10.26
N ASP A 195 -10.46 -10.65 10.74
CA ASP A 195 -11.68 -11.00 9.99
C ASP A 195 -12.73 -9.88 10.10
N MET A 196 -12.90 -9.13 9.01
CA MET A 196 -13.85 -8.01 8.93
C MET A 196 -15.23 -8.41 8.37
N SER A 197 -15.51 -9.71 8.15
CA SER A 197 -16.75 -10.16 7.51
C SER A 197 -18.02 -9.89 8.33
N THR A 198 -17.89 -9.76 9.65
CA THR A 198 -18.98 -9.48 10.58
C THR A 198 -19.19 -7.99 10.86
N TYR A 199 -18.36 -7.11 10.28
CA TYR A 199 -18.44 -5.67 10.48
C TYR A 199 -19.68 -5.09 9.78
N ARG A 200 -20.43 -4.22 10.48
CA ARG A 200 -21.74 -3.69 10.01
C ARG A 200 -21.85 -2.18 10.08
N TYR A 201 -20.74 -1.47 10.21
CA TYR A 201 -20.72 -0.01 10.35
C TYR A 201 -21.54 0.52 11.55
N ARG A 202 -21.73 -0.31 12.58
CA ARG A 202 -22.46 0.08 13.80
C ARG A 202 -21.58 0.98 14.67
N ALA A 203 -22.12 2.12 15.09
CA ALA A 203 -21.47 2.98 16.08
C ALA A 203 -21.63 2.45 17.51
N ARG A 204 -20.70 2.84 18.39
CA ARG A 204 -20.96 2.82 19.83
C ARG A 204 -22.11 3.82 20.11
N PRO A 205 -23.14 3.46 20.89
CA PRO A 205 -24.25 4.37 21.15
C PRO A 205 -23.77 5.73 21.70
N GLY A 206 -24.12 6.81 21.00
CA GLY A 206 -23.71 8.19 21.35
C GLY A 206 -22.39 8.67 20.74
N TYR A 207 -21.75 7.87 19.89
CA TYR A 207 -20.43 8.15 19.29
C TYR A 207 -20.47 7.98 17.76
N VAL A 208 -19.40 8.37 17.07
CA VAL A 208 -19.28 8.14 15.61
C VAL A 208 -19.00 6.67 15.30
N ASN A 209 -19.35 6.23 14.09
CA ASN A 209 -19.28 4.82 13.69
C ASN A 209 -17.88 4.33 13.32
N PHE A 210 -17.05 5.20 12.74
CA PHE A 210 -15.69 4.88 12.33
C PHE A 210 -14.85 6.13 12.10
N ASP A 211 -13.54 5.91 11.99
CA ASP A 211 -12.59 6.86 11.40
C ASP A 211 -11.73 6.12 10.36
N TYR A 212 -11.37 6.82 9.28
CA TYR A 212 -10.55 6.31 8.19
C TYR A 212 -9.37 7.26 7.97
N GLY A 213 -8.15 6.70 8.05
CA GLY A 213 -6.90 7.39 7.81
C GLY A 213 -6.19 6.81 6.60
N TRP A 214 -6.06 7.58 5.52
CA TRP A 214 -5.23 7.22 4.37
C TRP A 214 -3.75 7.39 4.71
N PHE A 215 -2.91 6.38 4.43
CA PHE A 215 -1.49 6.45 4.74
C PHE A 215 -0.73 7.13 3.60
N ASP A 216 -0.31 8.38 3.83
CA ASP A 216 0.63 9.08 2.96
C ASP A 216 2.05 8.69 3.34
N GLN A 217 2.61 7.79 2.54
CA GLN A 217 3.96 7.23 2.73
C GLN A 217 5.07 8.21 2.31
N ASP A 218 4.78 9.25 1.53
CA ASP A 218 5.76 10.26 1.13
C ASP A 218 6.17 11.12 2.32
N THR A 219 5.20 11.40 3.21
CA THR A 219 5.42 12.23 4.41
C THR A 219 5.27 11.48 5.74
N ASN A 220 4.95 10.18 5.69
CA ASN A 220 4.64 9.36 6.86
C ASN A 220 3.52 9.96 7.73
N THR A 221 2.44 10.41 7.07
CA THR A 221 1.26 11.00 7.73
C THR A 221 -0.03 10.27 7.39
N TRP A 222 -1.06 10.51 8.18
CA TRP A 222 -2.37 9.87 8.09
C TRP A 222 -3.43 10.94 7.80
N TRP A 223 -4.05 10.85 6.63
CA TRP A 223 -5.06 11.78 6.16
C TRP A 223 -6.46 11.28 6.52
N HIS A 224 -7.19 12.05 7.32
CA HIS A 224 -8.56 11.75 7.77
C HIS A 224 -9.41 13.02 7.81
N ALA A 225 -10.64 12.95 8.28
CA ALA A 225 -11.50 14.11 8.46
C ALA A 225 -12.40 13.95 9.70
N ASN A 226 -12.97 15.04 10.18
CA ASN A 226 -13.88 15.05 11.34
C ASN A 226 -15.22 14.34 11.07
N HIS A 227 -15.90 14.73 9.99
CA HIS A 227 -17.23 14.24 9.60
C HIS A 227 -17.53 14.63 8.14
N GLU A 228 -18.68 14.20 7.63
CA GLU A 228 -19.23 14.62 6.35
C GLU A 228 -19.51 16.13 6.27
N GLU A 229 -19.64 16.68 5.07
CA GLU A 229 -20.11 18.06 4.90
C GLU A 229 -21.56 18.23 5.41
N PRO A 230 -21.93 19.42 5.92
CA PRO A 230 -21.16 20.67 5.94
C PRO A 230 -20.15 20.77 7.10
N ARG A 231 -19.14 21.65 6.94
CA ARG A 231 -18.08 21.97 7.91
C ARG A 231 -17.06 20.85 8.08
N MET A 232 -16.83 20.09 7.01
CA MET A 232 -15.75 19.13 6.97
C MET A 232 -14.39 19.84 7.10
N VAL A 233 -13.48 19.22 7.85
CA VAL A 233 -12.09 19.61 8.01
C VAL A 233 -11.24 18.37 7.79
N VAL A 234 -10.28 18.48 6.88
CA VAL A 234 -9.32 17.41 6.62
C VAL A 234 -8.13 17.56 7.58
N TYR A 235 -7.65 16.44 8.12
CA TYR A 235 -6.51 16.39 9.02
C TYR A 235 -5.39 15.57 8.39
N GLN A 236 -4.17 16.11 8.44
CA GLN A 236 -2.94 15.38 8.21
C GLN A 236 -2.30 15.12 9.58
N SER A 237 -2.18 13.86 9.99
CA SER A 237 -1.79 13.49 11.37
C SER A 237 -0.58 12.57 11.42
N THR A 238 0.18 12.64 12.51
CA THR A 238 1.08 11.53 12.87
C THR A 238 0.26 10.27 13.19
N LEU A 239 0.85 9.08 13.03
CA LEU A 239 0.18 7.82 13.42
C LEU A 239 -0.24 7.85 14.89
N ARG A 240 0.62 8.34 15.78
CA ARG A 240 0.32 8.45 17.22
C ARG A 240 -0.94 9.29 17.47
N HIS A 241 -1.07 10.43 16.78
CA HIS A 241 -2.25 11.28 16.92
C HIS A 241 -3.50 10.61 16.36
N TYR A 242 -3.40 9.99 15.18
CA TYR A 242 -4.51 9.25 14.58
C TYR A 242 -4.97 8.07 15.45
N SER A 243 -4.04 7.34 16.06
CA SER A 243 -4.28 6.18 16.93
C SER A 243 -4.52 6.52 18.42
N ARG A 244 -4.69 7.79 18.77
CA ARG A 244 -4.89 8.19 20.17
C ARG A 244 -6.15 7.54 20.76
N PRO A 245 -6.17 7.18 22.06
CA PRO A 245 -7.38 6.66 22.70
C PRO A 245 -8.56 7.62 22.51
N LEU A 246 -9.70 7.08 22.07
CA LEU A 246 -10.98 7.78 21.95
C LEU A 246 -12.07 6.87 22.51
N GLN A 247 -13.19 7.45 22.94
CA GLN A 247 -14.32 6.66 23.45
C GLN A 247 -15.07 5.93 22.34
N ASP A 248 -15.03 6.47 21.13
CA ASP A 248 -15.77 5.98 19.96
C ASP A 248 -15.29 4.59 19.51
N PHE A 249 -13.99 4.32 19.65
CA PHE A 249 -13.33 3.19 19.00
C PHE A 249 -12.46 2.42 19.98
N ASP A 250 -12.68 1.11 20.04
CA ASP A 250 -11.87 0.14 20.77
C ASP A 250 -11.06 -0.78 19.83
N GLU A 251 -11.27 -0.69 18.52
CA GLU A 251 -10.54 -1.45 17.50
C GLU A 251 -9.86 -0.53 16.48
N GLN A 252 -8.69 -0.93 16.00
CA GLN A 252 -7.99 -0.31 14.89
C GLN A 252 -7.34 -1.38 14.01
N VAL A 253 -7.58 -1.30 12.71
CA VAL A 253 -6.95 -2.15 11.70
C VAL A 253 -6.15 -1.33 10.69
N PHE A 254 -5.16 -1.96 10.08
CA PHE A 254 -4.40 -1.46 8.95
C PHE A 254 -4.75 -2.32 7.73
N THR A 255 -5.29 -1.70 6.70
CA THR A 255 -5.91 -2.39 5.57
C THR A 255 -5.14 -2.10 4.29
N VAL A 256 -4.84 -3.16 3.55
CA VAL A 256 -4.23 -3.08 2.22
C VAL A 256 -5.32 -3.21 1.16
N ALA A 257 -5.33 -2.29 0.20
CA ALA A 257 -6.23 -2.34 -0.95
C ALA A 257 -5.51 -1.88 -2.22
N PHE A 258 -5.97 -2.35 -3.38
CA PHE A 258 -5.48 -1.82 -4.65
C PHE A 258 -6.13 -0.47 -4.94
N ALA A 259 -5.29 0.54 -5.10
CA ALA A 259 -5.61 1.83 -5.71
C ALA A 259 -5.23 1.82 -7.18
N LYS A 260 -5.96 2.59 -8.00
CA LYS A 260 -5.58 2.83 -9.40
C LYS A 260 -4.55 3.97 -9.44
N LYS A 261 -3.45 3.77 -10.17
CA LYS A 261 -2.45 4.79 -10.48
C LYS A 261 -3.09 5.90 -11.34
N ASP A 262 -2.50 7.09 -11.27
CA ASP A 262 -2.87 8.21 -12.15
C ASP A 262 -2.51 7.91 -13.62
#